data_AF-A0ABD1YL81-F1
#
_entry.id   AF-A0ABD1YL81-F1
#
_cell.length_a   1.000
_cell.length_b   1.000
_cell.length_c   1.000
_cell.angle_alpha   90.00
_cell.angle_beta   90.00
_cell.angle_gamma   90.00
#
_symmetry.space_group_name_H-M   'P 1'
#
loop_
_entity.id
_entity.type
_entity.pdbx_description
1 polymer ?
#
loop_
_entity_poly.entity_id
_entity_poly.type
_entity_poly.pdbx_seq_one_letter_code
_entity_poly.pdbx_strand_id
1 'polypeptide(L)'
;MDTLAKTKMQTAQSVPQFGGSIGPLGAALGQIVNLLPRATLQTYGFADRRVLKARTLGMINAKEAGGNISGKGFNVLEVMGEVSTQATRSGNVGGVFFDLDDTLVLTHRADNLAQSAVLELVKGTFPQVNRSVLLESFLEKFTVQAWDPEHKVEVTEWRAGLWAKALEEQGLVNWDFARKMQDAFDRERLRAFRWASGVEALVSELHAQQIKVGIITNGHPVVQRAKLQACNASELFDTILVGGEEPRRKPHKDIFLKACSLAGCKPEESVMVGDTLTTDILGGINTGFLSTVWVNVHNEELPPTWPKPAHVISSISELKNVLKQLGVAFN
;
A
#
# COMPACT_ATOMS: atom_id res chain seq x y z
N MET A 1 -54.98 45.10 2.28
CA MET A 1 -55.49 44.60 0.99
C MET A 1 -54.37 43.77 0.39
N ASP A 2 -54.09 42.61 0.96
CA ASP A 2 -54.85 41.36 0.77
C ASP A 2 -54.24 40.60 -0.40
N THR A 3 -53.97 39.30 -0.41
CA THR A 3 -53.96 38.19 0.54
C THR A 3 -53.37 37.03 -0.28
N LEU A 4 -52.57 36.14 0.32
CA LEU A 4 -52.32 34.71 -0.03
C LEU A 4 -50.89 34.35 0.43
N ALA A 5 -50.61 34.03 1.69
CA ALA A 5 -51.01 32.85 2.48
C ALA A 5 -50.50 31.49 1.92
N LYS A 6 -49.49 30.95 2.64
CA LYS A 6 -49.26 29.55 3.08
C LYS A 6 -49.70 28.38 2.18
N THR A 7 -48.80 27.40 1.97
CA THR A 7 -48.95 25.91 2.14
C THR A 7 -47.71 25.22 1.54
N LYS A 8 -46.72 24.71 2.31
CA LYS A 8 -46.52 23.33 2.81
C LYS A 8 -46.73 22.16 1.82
N MET A 9 -45.72 21.29 1.78
CA MET A 9 -45.69 19.84 1.48
C MET A 9 -45.50 19.31 0.05
N GLN A 10 -44.46 18.46 -0.01
CA GLN A 10 -44.27 17.22 -0.80
C GLN A 10 -43.90 17.35 -2.28
N THR A 11 -42.68 16.93 -2.60
CA THR A 11 -42.47 15.66 -3.34
C THR A 11 -41.11 15.07 -2.97
N ALA A 12 -41.14 13.82 -2.52
CA ALA A 12 -39.97 12.96 -2.50
C ALA A 12 -39.61 12.62 -3.96
N GLN A 13 -38.34 12.73 -4.32
CA GLN A 13 -37.74 12.05 -5.48
C GLN A 13 -36.36 11.57 -5.03
N SER A 14 -36.33 10.41 -4.36
CA SER A 14 -36.01 9.11 -4.96
C SER A 14 -34.55 9.03 -5.40
N VAL A 15 -33.75 8.34 -4.58
CA VAL A 15 -32.56 7.62 -5.07
C VAL A 15 -33.01 6.83 -6.30
N PRO A 16 -32.38 6.96 -7.47
CA PRO A 16 -32.74 6.13 -8.59
C PRO A 16 -32.46 4.68 -8.20
N GLN A 17 -33.53 3.92 -7.94
CA GLN A 17 -33.47 2.47 -8.00
C GLN A 17 -33.23 2.13 -9.46
N PHE A 18 -31.97 1.89 -9.82
CA PHE A 18 -31.63 1.28 -11.10
C PHE A 18 -32.07 -0.19 -11.05
N GLY A 19 -33.35 -0.41 -11.34
CA GLY A 19 -33.92 -1.70 -11.70
C GLY A 19 -33.52 -2.07 -13.12
N GLY A 20 -32.22 -2.16 -13.39
CA GLY A 20 -31.69 -2.78 -14.59
C GLY A 20 -31.21 -4.19 -14.22
N SER A 21 -31.66 -5.22 -14.93
CA SER A 21 -31.07 -6.54 -14.77
C SER A 21 -29.59 -6.44 -15.14
N ILE A 22 -28.72 -6.76 -14.17
CA ILE A 22 -27.28 -6.81 -14.40
C ILE A 22 -27.05 -7.84 -15.51
N GLY A 23 -26.57 -7.40 -16.67
CA GLY A 23 -26.27 -8.30 -17.79
C GLY A 23 -25.26 -9.39 -17.39
N PRO A 24 -25.13 -10.48 -18.16
CA PRO A 24 -24.29 -11.63 -17.80
C PRO A 24 -22.83 -11.24 -17.47
N LEU A 25 -22.30 -10.19 -18.11
CA LEU A 25 -20.97 -9.63 -17.85
C LEU A 25 -20.87 -8.94 -16.48
N GLY A 26 -21.90 -8.19 -16.07
CA GLY A 26 -21.94 -7.54 -14.76
C GLY A 26 -22.14 -8.53 -13.62
N ALA A 27 -22.87 -9.63 -13.86
CA ALA A 27 -23.02 -10.72 -12.90
C ALA A 27 -21.70 -11.47 -12.70
N ALA A 28 -20.96 -11.74 -13.78
CA ALA A 28 -19.63 -12.35 -13.73
C ALA A 28 -18.59 -11.46 -13.02
N LEU A 29 -18.56 -10.15 -13.32
CA LEU A 29 -17.68 -9.19 -12.64
C LEU A 29 -18.03 -9.03 -11.15
N GLY A 30 -19.32 -9.02 -10.82
CA GLY A 30 -19.79 -9.00 -9.43
C GLY A 30 -19.38 -10.25 -8.64
N GLN A 31 -19.33 -11.42 -9.29
CA GLN A 31 -18.82 -12.65 -8.68
C GLN A 31 -17.29 -12.61 -8.50
N ILE A 32 -16.54 -12.11 -9.48
CA ILE A 32 -15.08 -11.97 -9.40
C ILE A 32 -14.68 -11.05 -8.23
N VAL A 33 -15.37 -9.92 -8.03
CA VAL A 33 -15.11 -9.01 -6.90
C VAL A 33 -15.30 -9.68 -5.53
N ASN A 34 -16.26 -10.61 -5.41
CA ASN A 34 -16.48 -11.35 -4.17
C ASN A 34 -15.39 -12.40 -3.90
N LEU A 35 -14.59 -12.76 -4.91
CA LEU A 35 -13.50 -13.73 -4.80
C LEU A 35 -12.13 -13.08 -4.56
N LEU A 36 -12.03 -11.75 -4.63
CA LEU A 36 -10.76 -11.04 -4.46
C LEU A 36 -10.32 -10.98 -2.99
N PRO A 37 -9.09 -11.42 -2.65
CA PRO A 37 -8.52 -11.31 -1.31
C PRO A 37 -8.45 -9.88 -0.77
N ARG A 38 -8.43 -9.71 0.56
CA ARG A 38 -8.31 -8.39 1.20
C ARG A 38 -7.03 -7.64 0.82
N ALA A 39 -5.93 -8.36 0.67
CA ALA A 39 -4.65 -7.82 0.19
C ALA A 39 -4.74 -7.23 -1.24
N THR A 40 -5.54 -7.83 -2.12
CA THR A 40 -5.80 -7.29 -3.46
C THR A 40 -6.54 -5.95 -3.39
N LEU A 41 -7.43 -5.81 -2.42
CA LEU A 41 -8.15 -4.56 -2.21
C LEU A 41 -7.17 -3.49 -1.75
N GLN A 42 -6.34 -3.78 -0.74
CA GLN A 42 -5.36 -2.83 -0.21
C GLN A 42 -4.28 -2.43 -1.23
N THR A 43 -3.81 -3.38 -2.05
CA THR A 43 -2.86 -3.14 -3.16
C THR A 43 -3.36 -2.06 -4.14
N TYR A 44 -4.67 -2.00 -4.37
CA TYR A 44 -5.29 -1.07 -5.32
C TYR A 44 -6.07 0.07 -4.67
N GLY A 45 -5.89 0.28 -3.37
CA GLY A 45 -6.53 1.41 -2.74
C GLY A 45 -7.94 1.13 -2.20
N PHE A 46 -8.38 -0.12 -2.03
CA PHE A 46 -9.71 -0.45 -1.54
C PHE A 46 -9.68 -0.99 -0.11
N ALA A 47 -10.45 -0.36 0.78
CA ALA A 47 -10.52 -0.76 2.20
C ALA A 47 -11.24 -2.11 2.39
N ASP A 48 -12.28 -2.37 1.58
CA ASP A 48 -12.95 -3.67 1.54
C ASP A 48 -13.68 -3.93 0.20
N ARG A 49 -14.33 -5.11 0.13
CA ARG A 49 -15.00 -5.63 -1.07
C ARG A 49 -16.20 -4.78 -1.49
N ARG A 50 -16.86 -4.07 -0.56
CA ARG A 50 -18.02 -3.21 -0.82
C ARG A 50 -17.59 -1.99 -1.65
N VAL A 51 -16.40 -1.45 -1.38
CA VAL A 51 -15.82 -0.28 -2.08
C VAL A 51 -15.45 -0.63 -3.52
N LEU A 52 -14.81 -1.79 -3.74
CA LEU A 52 -14.51 -2.27 -5.10
C LEU A 52 -15.80 -2.54 -5.90
N LYS A 53 -16.82 -3.11 -5.26
CA LYS A 53 -18.12 -3.41 -5.89
C LYS A 53 -18.84 -2.13 -6.35
N ALA A 54 -18.84 -1.08 -5.53
CA ALA A 54 -19.42 0.22 -5.89
C ALA A 54 -18.73 0.87 -7.11
N ARG A 55 -17.39 0.79 -7.18
CA ARG A 55 -16.61 1.31 -8.32
C ARG A 55 -16.84 0.51 -9.60
N THR A 56 -16.84 -0.82 -9.52
CA THR A 56 -17.08 -1.69 -10.68
C THR A 56 -18.51 -1.53 -11.23
N LEU A 57 -19.53 -1.43 -10.37
CA LEU A 57 -20.91 -1.15 -10.81
C LEU A 57 -21.09 0.28 -11.37
N GLY A 58 -20.42 1.28 -10.78
CA GLY A 58 -20.43 2.65 -11.31
C GLY A 58 -19.82 2.76 -12.70
N MET A 59 -18.74 2.03 -12.99
CA MET A 59 -18.09 1.98 -14.30
C MET A 59 -18.92 1.24 -15.35
N ILE A 60 -19.63 0.17 -14.96
CA ILE A 60 -20.53 -0.57 -15.86
C ILE A 60 -21.73 0.31 -16.25
N ASN A 61 -22.37 0.96 -15.28
CA ASN A 61 -23.52 1.83 -15.52
C ASN A 61 -23.15 3.06 -16.38
N ALA A 62 -21.96 3.64 -16.22
CA ALA A 62 -21.48 4.75 -17.04
C ALA A 62 -21.21 4.36 -18.51
N LYS A 63 -20.76 3.12 -18.73
CA LYS A 63 -20.47 2.58 -20.06
C LYS A 63 -21.74 2.13 -20.79
N GLU A 64 -22.71 1.56 -20.08
CA GLU A 64 -24.04 1.20 -20.61
C GLU A 64 -24.92 2.43 -20.89
N ALA A 65 -24.69 3.54 -20.19
CA ALA A 65 -25.35 4.84 -20.44
C ALA A 65 -24.70 5.68 -21.56
N GLY A 66 -23.69 5.16 -22.27
CA GLY A 66 -23.06 5.82 -23.42
C GLY A 66 -22.12 6.99 -23.10
N GLY A 67 -21.65 7.12 -21.85
CA GLY A 67 -20.70 8.15 -21.45
C GLY A 67 -19.27 7.87 -21.92
N ASN A 68 -18.58 8.90 -22.42
CA ASN A 68 -17.18 8.79 -22.85
C ASN A 68 -16.23 8.83 -21.64
N ILE A 69 -15.50 7.75 -21.38
CA ILE A 69 -14.59 7.64 -20.24
C ILE A 69 -13.18 8.05 -20.71
N SER A 70 -12.86 9.34 -20.64
CA SER A 70 -11.49 9.84 -20.88
C SER A 70 -10.63 9.70 -19.62
N GLY A 71 -10.21 8.49 -19.33
CA GLY A 71 -9.16 8.17 -18.36
C GLY A 71 -8.44 6.93 -18.86
N LYS A 72 -7.11 6.88 -18.80
CA LYS A 72 -6.33 5.68 -19.15
C LYS A 72 -6.88 4.51 -18.33
N GLY A 73 -7.70 3.69 -18.96
CA GLY A 73 -8.42 2.60 -18.31
C GLY A 73 -7.42 1.58 -17.77
N PHE A 74 -7.52 1.30 -16.48
CA PHE A 74 -6.79 0.21 -15.84
C PHE A 74 -7.33 -1.12 -16.39
N ASN A 75 -6.60 -1.74 -17.31
CA ASN A 75 -6.97 -3.03 -17.86
C ASN A 75 -6.32 -4.13 -17.00
N VAL A 76 -7.11 -4.70 -16.08
CA VAL A 76 -6.67 -5.81 -15.19
C VAL A 76 -6.07 -6.98 -15.99
N LEU A 77 -6.49 -7.15 -17.25
CA LEU A 77 -6.00 -8.19 -18.15
C LEU A 77 -4.59 -7.93 -18.72
N GLU A 78 -4.12 -6.67 -18.78
CA GLU A 78 -2.76 -6.34 -19.26
C GLU A 78 -1.68 -6.60 -18.19
N VAL A 79 -2.04 -6.57 -16.91
CA VAL A 79 -1.13 -6.85 -15.78
C VAL A 79 -1.02 -8.36 -15.52
N MET A 80 -1.98 -9.15 -16.01
CA MET A 80 -2.07 -10.60 -15.82
C MET A 80 -1.40 -11.41 -16.95
N GLY A 81 -0.28 -10.90 -17.49
CA GLY A 81 0.62 -11.73 -18.29
C GLY A 81 0.99 -13.01 -17.54
N GLU A 82 1.11 -14.12 -18.28
CA GLU A 82 1.32 -15.50 -17.81
C GLU A 82 1.86 -15.60 -16.38
N VAL A 83 1.14 -16.30 -15.49
CA VAL A 83 1.51 -16.56 -14.10
C VAL A 83 2.99 -16.93 -14.02
N SER A 84 3.84 -15.95 -13.73
CA SER A 84 5.28 -16.10 -13.79
C SER A 84 5.72 -16.80 -12.50
N THR A 85 6.31 -17.98 -12.68
CA THR A 85 6.81 -18.81 -11.58
C THR A 85 8.33 -18.70 -11.57
N GLN A 86 8.90 -18.45 -10.39
CA GLN A 86 10.34 -18.48 -10.20
C GLN A 86 10.74 -19.79 -9.54
N ALA A 87 11.51 -20.62 -10.26
CA ALA A 87 12.17 -21.78 -9.66
C ALA A 87 13.38 -21.32 -8.84
N THR A 88 13.59 -21.91 -7.66
CA THR A 88 14.78 -21.68 -6.83
C THR A 88 16.03 -22.06 -7.62
N ARG A 89 16.96 -21.12 -7.78
CA ARG A 89 18.28 -21.35 -8.38
C ARG A 89 19.33 -21.30 -7.27
N SER A 90 20.24 -22.27 -7.25
CA SER A 90 21.46 -22.16 -6.43
C SER A 90 22.45 -21.23 -7.13
N GLY A 91 23.05 -20.30 -6.39
CA GLY A 91 23.96 -19.30 -6.93
C GLY A 91 24.62 -18.50 -5.81
N ASN A 92 25.70 -17.80 -6.11
CA ASN A 92 26.33 -16.90 -5.13
C ASN A 92 25.42 -15.68 -4.92
N VAL A 93 24.99 -15.40 -3.69
CA VAL A 93 24.19 -14.20 -3.39
C VAL A 93 25.13 -13.01 -3.27
N GLY A 94 25.05 -12.07 -4.20
CA GLY A 94 25.82 -10.83 -4.21
C GLY A 94 25.05 -9.63 -3.65
N GLY A 95 23.72 -9.67 -3.66
CA GLY A 95 22.87 -8.60 -3.16
C GLY A 95 21.56 -9.08 -2.53
N VAL A 96 21.12 -8.41 -1.46
CA VAL A 96 19.80 -8.59 -0.86
C VAL A 96 19.11 -7.23 -0.76
N PHE A 97 18.00 -7.10 -1.47
CA PHE A 97 17.19 -5.90 -1.52
C PHE A 97 15.89 -6.11 -0.75
N PHE A 98 15.54 -5.14 0.07
CA PHE A 98 14.41 -5.22 0.99
C PHE A 98 13.38 -4.15 0.64
N ASP A 99 12.10 -4.48 0.76
CA ASP A 99 11.09 -3.47 1.05
C ASP A 99 11.25 -2.93 2.49
N LEU A 100 10.69 -1.75 2.76
CA LEU A 100 10.72 -1.14 4.08
C LEU A 100 9.49 -1.52 4.91
N ASP A 101 8.30 -1.26 4.38
CA ASP A 101 7.05 -1.22 5.13
C ASP A 101 6.50 -2.65 5.28
N ASP A 102 6.21 -3.05 6.52
CA ASP A 102 5.80 -4.42 6.88
C ASP A 102 6.78 -5.55 6.49
N THR A 103 8.00 -5.17 6.09
CA THR A 103 9.15 -6.06 5.85
C THR A 103 10.26 -5.83 6.89
N LEU A 104 10.93 -4.67 6.84
CA LEU A 104 12.00 -4.30 7.78
C LEU A 104 11.46 -3.57 9.00
N VAL A 105 10.33 -2.90 8.87
CA VAL A 105 9.62 -2.19 9.95
C VAL A 105 8.18 -2.67 9.95
N LEU A 106 7.62 -2.98 11.12
CA LEU A 106 6.21 -3.37 11.25
C LEU A 106 5.31 -2.13 11.21
N THR A 107 5.22 -1.52 10.03
CA THR A 107 4.50 -0.28 9.77
C THR A 107 3.05 -0.35 10.21
N HIS A 108 2.36 -1.48 10.01
CA HIS A 108 1.00 -1.69 10.53
C HIS A 108 0.89 -1.44 12.05
N ARG A 109 1.92 -1.78 12.84
CA ARG A 109 1.93 -1.53 14.29
C ARG A 109 2.10 -0.05 14.60
N ALA A 110 3.00 0.63 13.89
CA ALA A 110 3.19 2.07 14.02
C ALA A 110 1.93 2.84 13.63
N ASP A 111 1.25 2.41 12.56
CA ASP A 111 0.00 3.00 12.09
C ASP A 111 -1.12 2.80 13.12
N ASN A 112 -1.25 1.62 13.73
CA ASN A 112 -2.24 1.38 14.79
C ASN A 112 -2.03 2.28 16.02
N LEU A 113 -0.78 2.55 16.41
CA LEU A 113 -0.46 3.47 17.50
C LEU A 113 -0.82 4.92 17.14
N ALA A 114 -0.49 5.34 15.92
CA ALA A 114 -0.82 6.65 15.40
C ALA A 114 -2.33 6.88 15.31
N GLN A 115 -3.08 5.90 14.80
CA GLN A 115 -4.54 5.93 14.77
C GLN A 115 -5.11 6.06 16.19
N SER A 116 -4.61 5.27 17.14
CA SER A 116 -5.08 5.32 18.53
C SER A 116 -4.87 6.71 19.16
N ALA A 117 -3.73 7.35 18.89
CA ALA A 117 -3.45 8.70 19.37
C ALA A 117 -4.41 9.74 18.79
N VAL A 118 -4.71 9.65 17.49
CA VAL A 118 -5.72 10.50 16.83
C VAL A 118 -7.10 10.29 17.46
N LEU A 119 -7.49 9.04 17.70
CA LEU A 119 -8.79 8.73 18.29
C LEU A 119 -8.93 9.22 19.74
N GLU A 120 -7.87 9.19 20.54
CA GLU A 120 -7.89 9.79 21.88
C GLU A 120 -7.93 11.33 21.82
N LEU A 121 -7.25 11.96 20.85
CA LEU A 121 -7.37 13.41 20.62
C LEU A 121 -8.81 13.80 20.25
N VAL A 122 -9.45 13.04 19.37
CA VAL A 122 -10.86 13.26 18.99
C VAL A 122 -11.78 13.06 20.19
N LYS A 123 -11.59 11.99 20.98
CA LYS A 123 -12.37 11.73 22.20
C LYS A 123 -12.32 12.88 23.19
N GLY A 124 -11.13 13.46 23.40
CA GLY A 124 -10.93 14.56 24.34
C GLY A 124 -11.49 15.91 23.86
N THR A 125 -11.55 16.13 22.54
CA THR A 125 -11.93 17.43 21.97
C THR A 125 -13.38 17.46 21.48
N PHE A 126 -13.82 16.37 20.85
CA PHE A 126 -15.15 16.23 20.23
C PHE A 126 -15.73 14.85 20.57
N PRO A 127 -16.14 14.61 21.85
CA PRO A 127 -16.63 13.32 22.31
C PRO A 127 -17.89 12.82 21.57
N GLN A 128 -18.63 13.72 20.92
CA GLN A 128 -19.79 13.38 20.09
C GLN A 128 -19.44 12.72 18.75
N VAL A 129 -18.19 12.84 18.28
CA VAL A 129 -17.75 12.23 17.01
C VAL A 129 -17.60 10.72 17.20
N ASN A 130 -18.22 9.94 16.31
CA ASN A 130 -18.05 8.50 16.27
C ASN A 130 -16.66 8.17 15.68
N ARG A 131 -15.76 7.79 16.59
CA ARG A 131 -14.34 7.49 16.31
C ARG A 131 -14.13 6.32 15.35
N SER A 132 -14.96 5.28 15.45
CA SER A 132 -14.85 4.13 14.55
C SER A 132 -15.23 4.49 13.12
N VAL A 133 -16.35 5.22 12.96
CA VAL A 133 -16.80 5.73 11.65
C VAL A 133 -15.80 6.72 11.06
N LEU A 134 -15.22 7.60 11.90
CA LEU A 134 -14.18 8.55 11.50
C LEU A 134 -12.97 7.83 10.91
N LEU A 135 -12.46 6.82 11.62
CA LEU A 135 -11.29 6.07 11.18
C LEU A 135 -11.57 5.25 9.92
N GLU A 136 -12.71 4.55 9.84
CA GLU A 136 -13.12 3.81 8.65
C GLU A 136 -13.20 4.73 7.43
N SER A 137 -13.83 5.90 7.59
CA SER A 137 -13.96 6.93 6.56
C SER A 137 -12.60 7.48 6.10
N PHE A 138 -11.70 7.80 7.05
CA PHE A 138 -10.34 8.24 6.71
C PHE A 138 -9.57 7.16 5.95
N LEU A 139 -9.58 5.92 6.45
CA LEU A 139 -8.85 4.82 5.83
C LEU A 139 -9.39 4.54 4.42
N GLU A 140 -10.71 4.49 4.23
CA GLU A 140 -11.31 4.34 2.91
C GLU A 140 -10.78 5.41 1.95
N LYS A 141 -10.82 6.68 2.35
CA LYS A 141 -10.35 7.80 1.54
C LYS A 141 -8.86 7.72 1.23
N PHE A 142 -8.04 7.40 2.24
CA PHE A 142 -6.60 7.26 2.10
C PHE A 142 -6.23 6.15 1.10
N THR A 143 -7.00 5.05 1.12
CA THR A 143 -6.77 3.91 0.23
C THR A 143 -7.20 4.31 -1.20
N VAL A 144 -8.41 4.87 -1.40
CA VAL A 144 -8.98 5.03 -2.77
C VAL A 144 -8.55 6.29 -3.51
N GLN A 145 -8.10 7.32 -2.79
CA GLN A 145 -7.71 8.61 -3.37
C GLN A 145 -6.21 8.61 -3.58
N ALA A 146 -5.78 8.69 -4.84
CA ALA A 146 -4.37 8.95 -5.11
C ALA A 146 -4.01 10.34 -4.58
N TRP A 147 -2.83 10.46 -3.98
CA TRP A 147 -2.25 11.76 -3.71
C TRP A 147 -2.02 12.51 -5.02
N ASP A 148 -2.20 13.82 -4.97
CA ASP A 148 -2.17 14.76 -6.09
C ASP A 148 -1.01 14.44 -7.05
N PRO A 149 -1.28 13.89 -8.24
CA PRO A 149 -0.23 13.51 -9.18
C PRO A 149 0.54 14.73 -9.71
N GLU A 150 -0.02 15.94 -9.60
CA GLU A 150 0.64 17.18 -10.01
C GLU A 150 1.52 17.77 -8.89
N HIS A 151 1.56 17.13 -7.71
CA HIS A 151 2.38 17.53 -6.55
C HIS A 151 2.13 18.99 -6.11
N LYS A 152 0.93 19.55 -6.38
CA LYS A 152 0.57 20.93 -6.02
C LYS A 152 0.15 21.07 -4.58
N VAL A 153 -0.29 19.98 -3.95
CA VAL A 153 -0.67 19.93 -2.55
C VAL A 153 0.32 19.10 -1.76
N GLU A 154 0.90 19.70 -0.72
CA GLU A 154 1.76 19.01 0.24
C GLU A 154 1.06 17.77 0.81
N VAL A 155 1.79 16.66 0.90
CA VAL A 155 1.22 15.36 1.29
C VAL A 155 0.55 15.39 2.67
N THR A 156 1.11 16.16 3.61
CA THR A 156 0.54 16.34 4.95
C THR A 156 -0.78 17.10 4.90
N GLU A 157 -0.88 18.17 4.11
CA GLU A 157 -2.13 18.93 3.95
C GLU A 157 -3.19 18.10 3.22
N TRP A 158 -2.80 17.32 2.22
CA TRP A 158 -3.70 16.39 1.56
C TRP A 158 -4.28 15.36 2.54
N ARG A 159 -3.45 14.77 3.41
CA ARG A 159 -3.91 13.82 4.44
C ARG A 159 -4.80 14.49 5.49
N ALA A 160 -4.46 15.72 5.92
CA ALA A 160 -5.33 16.52 6.78
C ALA A 160 -6.71 16.75 6.13
N GLY A 161 -6.75 16.96 4.82
CA GLY A 161 -8.01 17.04 4.08
C GLY A 161 -8.84 15.75 4.08
N LEU A 162 -8.22 14.58 4.19
CA LEU A 162 -8.95 13.32 4.35
C LEU A 162 -9.61 13.24 5.73
N TRP A 163 -8.90 13.65 6.79
CA TRP A 163 -9.48 13.79 8.13
C TRP A 163 -10.61 14.81 8.17
N ALA A 164 -10.42 15.98 7.52
CA ALA A 164 -11.44 17.02 7.46
C ALA A 164 -12.73 16.51 6.82
N LYS A 165 -12.64 15.81 5.68
CA LYS A 165 -13.80 15.18 5.02
C LYS A 165 -14.47 14.14 5.91
N ALA A 166 -13.69 13.32 6.63
CA ALA A 166 -14.23 12.30 7.53
C ALA A 166 -14.94 12.91 8.77
N LEU A 167 -14.50 14.09 9.24
CA LEU A 167 -15.20 14.86 10.28
C LEU A 167 -16.47 15.53 9.73
N GLU A 168 -16.42 16.07 8.51
CA GLU A 168 -17.54 16.74 7.84
C GLU A 168 -18.73 15.79 7.62
N GLU A 169 -18.46 14.52 7.29
CA GLU A 169 -19.49 13.46 7.21
C GLU A 169 -20.23 13.22 8.53
N GLN A 170 -19.67 13.68 9.65
CA GLN A 170 -20.29 13.64 10.97
C GLN A 170 -20.76 15.02 11.45
N GLY A 171 -20.89 15.98 10.52
CA GLY A 171 -21.39 17.33 10.77
C GLY A 171 -20.36 18.27 11.41
N LEU A 172 -19.06 17.94 11.38
CA LEU A 172 -18.00 18.77 11.96
C LEU A 172 -17.00 19.24 10.89
N VAL A 173 -17.13 20.51 10.48
CA VAL A 173 -16.15 21.15 9.60
C VAL A 173 -15.11 21.88 10.46
N ASN A 174 -13.92 21.30 10.61
CA ASN A 174 -12.83 21.90 11.37
C ASN A 174 -11.45 21.52 10.81
N TRP A 175 -10.93 22.33 9.89
CA TRP A 175 -9.66 22.08 9.21
C TRP A 175 -8.44 22.18 10.13
N ASP A 176 -8.44 23.12 11.08
CA ASP A 176 -7.31 23.25 12.02
C ASP A 176 -7.22 22.03 12.93
N PHE A 177 -8.35 21.47 13.33
CA PHE A 177 -8.36 20.22 14.07
C PHE A 177 -7.93 19.03 13.20
N ALA A 178 -8.35 18.98 11.94
CA ALA A 178 -7.91 17.94 11.01
C ALA A 178 -6.38 17.96 10.78
N ARG A 179 -5.77 19.15 10.70
CA ARG A 179 -4.30 19.30 10.68
C ARG A 179 -3.67 18.80 11.97
N LYS A 180 -4.20 19.16 13.14
CA LYS A 180 -3.72 18.64 14.43
C LYS A 180 -3.82 17.11 14.52
N MET A 181 -4.88 16.52 13.97
CA MET A 181 -5.01 15.07 13.86
C MET A 181 -3.93 14.48 12.97
N GLN A 182 -3.66 15.07 11.81
CA GLN A 182 -2.59 14.61 10.94
C GLN A 182 -1.20 14.74 11.57
N ASP A 183 -0.92 15.84 12.26
CA ASP A 183 0.33 16.06 12.99
C ASP A 183 0.51 15.02 14.11
N ALA A 184 -0.58 14.70 14.83
CA ALA A 184 -0.57 13.65 15.84
C ALA A 184 -0.30 12.28 15.23
N PHE A 185 -0.93 11.97 14.08
CA PHE A 185 -0.69 10.73 13.36
C PHE A 185 0.78 10.60 12.95
N ASP A 186 1.32 11.58 12.23
CA ASP A 186 2.69 11.51 11.71
C ASP A 186 3.72 11.44 12.84
N ARG A 187 3.54 12.22 13.91
CA ARG A 187 4.43 12.20 15.08
C ARG A 187 4.45 10.84 15.76
N GLU A 188 3.28 10.28 16.11
CA GLU A 188 3.24 9.01 16.83
C GLU A 188 3.66 7.83 15.94
N ARG A 189 3.37 7.89 14.63
CA ARG A 189 3.86 6.91 13.66
C ARG A 189 5.38 6.89 13.63
N LEU A 190 6.03 8.04 13.44
CA LEU A 190 7.49 8.13 13.38
C LEU A 190 8.15 7.78 14.72
N ARG A 191 7.51 8.10 15.85
CA ARG A 191 7.98 7.71 17.17
C ARG A 191 8.02 6.19 17.34
N ALA A 192 7.05 5.48 16.77
CA ALA A 192 6.96 4.02 16.80
C ALA A 192 7.73 3.33 15.66
N PHE A 193 8.29 4.10 14.70
CA PHE A 193 8.93 3.55 13.51
C PHE A 193 10.34 3.03 13.84
N ARG A 194 10.45 1.71 14.03
CA ARG A 194 11.69 1.04 14.44
C ARG A 194 11.86 -0.26 13.68
N TRP A 195 13.11 -0.68 13.50
CA TRP A 195 13.42 -1.96 12.90
C TRP A 195 12.71 -3.11 13.60
N ALA A 196 12.22 -4.07 12.82
CA ALA A 196 11.78 -5.35 13.33
C ALA A 196 12.94 -6.06 14.02
N SER A 197 12.61 -6.92 14.99
CA SER A 197 13.62 -7.65 15.76
C SER A 197 14.53 -8.46 14.83
N GLY A 198 15.84 -8.31 15.00
CA GLY A 198 16.86 -9.05 14.26
C GLY A 198 17.34 -8.41 12.95
N VAL A 199 16.74 -7.30 12.48
CA VAL A 199 17.17 -6.62 11.25
C VAL A 199 18.62 -6.16 11.31
N GLU A 200 19.02 -5.44 12.38
CA GLU A 200 20.38 -4.92 12.50
C GLU A 200 21.44 -6.04 12.53
N ALA A 201 21.15 -7.12 13.26
CA ALA A 201 22.02 -8.29 13.32
C ALA A 201 22.12 -8.98 11.96
N LEU A 202 20.99 -9.19 11.27
CA LEU A 202 20.95 -9.76 9.93
C LEU A 202 21.76 -8.94 8.92
N VAL A 203 21.59 -7.62 8.90
CA VAL A 203 22.31 -6.73 7.98
C VAL A 203 23.82 -6.77 8.26
N SER A 204 24.22 -6.71 9.54
CA SER A 204 25.62 -6.85 9.96
C SER A 204 26.23 -8.19 9.51
N GLU A 205 25.50 -9.29 9.67
CA GLU A 205 25.93 -10.61 9.21
C GLU A 205 26.06 -10.69 7.68
N LEU A 206 25.14 -10.07 6.92
CA LEU A 206 25.22 -9.99 5.46
C LEU A 206 26.46 -9.20 5.00
N HIS A 207 26.74 -8.06 5.65
CA HIS A 207 27.95 -7.29 5.38
C HIS A 207 29.22 -8.07 5.68
N ALA A 208 29.25 -8.88 6.74
CA ALA A 208 30.38 -9.76 7.06
C ALA A 208 30.65 -10.81 5.96
N GLN A 209 29.62 -11.17 5.18
CA GLN A 209 29.73 -12.04 4.00
C GLN A 209 30.01 -11.27 2.70
N GLN A 210 30.30 -9.96 2.80
CA GLN A 210 30.48 -9.05 1.66
C GLN A 210 29.26 -8.95 0.73
N ILE A 211 28.07 -9.28 1.24
CA ILE A 211 26.81 -9.17 0.51
C ILE A 211 26.32 -7.74 0.60
N LYS A 212 25.88 -7.19 -0.53
CA LYS A 212 25.30 -5.84 -0.59
C LYS A 212 23.87 -5.84 -0.09
N VAL A 213 23.52 -4.85 0.71
CA VAL A 213 22.22 -4.75 1.36
C VAL A 213 21.57 -3.43 0.97
N GLY A 214 20.38 -3.47 0.37
CA GLY A 214 19.70 -2.25 -0.08
C GLY A 214 18.21 -2.21 0.26
N ILE A 215 17.65 -1.00 0.31
CA ILE A 215 16.21 -0.77 0.44
C ILE A 215 15.66 -0.29 -0.90
N ILE A 216 14.56 -0.89 -1.35
CA ILE A 216 13.74 -0.44 -2.47
C ILE A 216 12.32 -0.26 -1.95
N THR A 217 11.92 0.97 -1.65
CA THR A 217 10.61 1.25 -1.04
C THR A 217 9.73 2.09 -1.95
N ASN A 218 8.43 1.78 -2.05
CA ASN A 218 7.47 2.64 -2.73
C ASN A 218 6.89 3.68 -1.76
N GLY A 219 6.47 4.83 -2.27
CA GLY A 219 5.76 5.83 -1.47
C GLY A 219 6.17 7.25 -1.83
N HIS A 220 5.53 8.21 -1.17
CA HIS A 220 5.83 9.63 -1.35
C HIS A 220 7.24 9.95 -0.82
N PRO A 221 8.08 10.71 -1.56
CA PRO A 221 9.46 11.00 -1.16
C PRO A 221 9.60 11.51 0.27
N VAL A 222 8.87 12.58 0.63
CA VAL A 222 8.93 13.19 1.96
C VAL A 222 8.57 12.19 3.06
N VAL A 223 7.58 11.32 2.82
CA VAL A 223 7.10 10.37 3.83
C VAL A 223 8.10 9.23 4.02
N GLN A 224 8.58 8.64 2.93
CA GLN A 224 9.53 7.53 3.02
C GLN A 224 10.89 8.01 3.53
N ARG A 225 11.35 9.21 3.15
CA ARG A 225 12.59 9.80 3.69
C ARG A 225 12.50 10.07 5.19
N ALA A 226 11.36 10.60 5.68
CA ALA A 226 11.15 10.76 7.12
C ALA A 226 11.19 9.43 7.88
N LYS A 227 10.57 8.37 7.32
CA LYS A 227 10.62 7.01 7.89
C LYS A 227 12.04 6.45 7.93
N LEU A 228 12.77 6.53 6.82
CA LEU A 228 14.16 6.06 6.70
C LEU A 228 15.10 6.80 7.68
N GLN A 229 14.87 8.10 7.86
CA GLN A 229 15.62 8.89 8.84
C GLN A 229 15.28 8.47 10.28
N ALA A 230 14.01 8.19 10.58
CA ALA A 230 13.59 7.80 11.93
C ALA A 230 14.22 6.48 12.43
N CYS A 231 14.72 5.65 11.51
CA CYS A 231 15.42 4.41 11.81
C CYS A 231 16.92 4.41 11.41
N ASN A 232 17.49 5.58 11.07
CA ASN A 232 18.89 5.73 10.65
C ASN A 232 19.30 4.76 9.52
N ALA A 233 18.43 4.52 8.55
CA ALA A 233 18.66 3.53 7.50
C ALA A 233 19.96 3.73 6.71
N SER A 234 20.42 4.97 6.55
CA SER A 234 21.67 5.28 5.85
C SER A 234 22.94 4.72 6.53
N GLU A 235 22.86 4.35 7.81
CA GLU A 235 23.99 3.75 8.53
C GLU A 235 24.10 2.24 8.31
N LEU A 236 23.02 1.60 7.84
CA LEU A 236 22.91 0.14 7.72
C LEU A 236 22.87 -0.36 6.28
N PHE A 237 22.36 0.43 5.34
CA PHE A 237 22.10 -0.06 3.97
C PHE A 237 23.01 0.64 2.95
N ASP A 238 23.62 -0.14 2.06
CA ASP A 238 24.52 0.32 0.99
C ASP A 238 23.79 1.18 -0.05
N THR A 239 22.50 0.93 -0.26
CA THR A 239 21.70 1.61 -1.28
C THR A 239 20.27 1.77 -0.80
N ILE A 240 19.70 2.97 -0.97
CA ILE A 240 18.31 3.26 -0.61
C ILE A 240 17.64 3.98 -1.77
N LEU A 241 16.64 3.33 -2.37
CA LEU A 241 15.80 3.90 -3.42
C LEU A 241 14.37 4.09 -2.94
N VAL A 242 13.84 5.29 -3.16
CA VAL A 242 12.45 5.64 -2.88
C VAL A 242 11.73 5.79 -4.22
N GLY A 243 10.75 4.94 -4.48
CA GLY A 243 10.07 4.86 -5.77
C GLY A 243 9.35 6.15 -6.19
N GLY A 244 8.99 7.02 -5.24
CA GLY A 244 8.46 8.35 -5.55
C GLY A 244 9.49 9.34 -6.10
N GLU A 245 10.78 9.03 -5.99
CA GLU A 245 11.89 9.80 -6.57
C GLU A 245 12.33 9.23 -7.93
N GLU A 246 11.73 8.12 -8.35
CA GLU A 246 12.12 7.40 -9.56
C GLU A 246 11.08 7.56 -10.66
N PRO A 247 11.49 7.56 -11.95
CA PRO A 247 10.56 7.63 -13.08
C PRO A 247 9.55 6.47 -13.09
N ARG A 248 9.98 5.30 -12.62
CA ARG A 248 9.14 4.12 -12.47
C ARG A 248 9.45 3.42 -11.16
N ARG A 249 8.42 3.25 -10.33
CA ARG A 249 8.45 2.56 -9.04
C ARG A 249 8.23 1.04 -9.19
N LYS A 250 8.33 0.27 -8.10
CA LYS A 250 8.00 -1.18 -8.11
C LYS A 250 6.55 -1.37 -8.62
N PRO A 251 6.25 -2.37 -9.47
CA PRO A 251 7.07 -3.53 -9.89
C PRO A 251 7.93 -3.33 -11.14
N HIS A 252 8.15 -2.10 -11.62
CA HIS A 252 8.93 -1.89 -12.85
C HIS A 252 10.41 -2.22 -12.62
N LYS A 253 11.02 -3.00 -13.53
CA LYS A 253 12.41 -3.47 -13.42
C LYS A 253 13.45 -2.36 -13.25
N ASP A 254 13.18 -1.14 -13.71
CA ASP A 254 14.13 -0.02 -13.71
C ASP A 254 14.68 0.30 -12.33
N ILE A 255 13.81 0.35 -11.31
CA ILE A 255 14.23 0.65 -9.94
C ILE A 255 15.09 -0.48 -9.35
N PHE A 256 14.79 -1.72 -9.67
CA PHE A 256 15.56 -2.89 -9.23
C PHE A 256 16.93 -2.95 -9.93
N LEU A 257 16.97 -2.68 -11.24
CA LEU A 257 18.21 -2.59 -12.02
C LEU A 257 19.09 -1.43 -11.54
N LYS A 258 18.48 -0.28 -11.21
CA LYS A 258 19.19 0.85 -10.60
C LYS A 258 19.78 0.46 -9.24
N ALA A 259 19.02 -0.25 -8.41
CA ALA A 259 19.50 -0.72 -7.11
C ALA A 259 20.71 -1.65 -7.26
N CYS A 260 20.64 -2.62 -8.16
CA CYS A 260 21.75 -3.52 -8.51
C CYS A 260 22.99 -2.73 -8.98
N SER A 261 22.78 -1.77 -9.89
CA SER A 261 23.87 -0.93 -10.42
C SER A 261 24.56 -0.09 -9.34
N LEU A 262 23.81 0.48 -8.40
CA LEU A 262 24.37 1.28 -7.30
C LEU A 262 25.11 0.42 -6.27
N ALA A 263 24.56 -0.77 -5.99
CA ALA A 263 25.19 -1.74 -5.09
C ALA A 263 26.43 -2.40 -5.70
N GLY A 264 26.54 -2.43 -7.04
CA GLY A 264 27.62 -3.12 -7.75
C GLY A 264 27.39 -4.63 -7.86
N CYS A 265 26.14 -5.10 -7.85
CA CYS A 265 25.76 -6.49 -8.04
C CYS A 265 24.89 -6.67 -9.28
N LYS A 266 24.73 -7.92 -9.73
CA LYS A 266 23.89 -8.30 -10.86
C LYS A 266 22.51 -8.79 -10.40
N PRO A 267 21.46 -8.65 -11.24
CA PRO A 267 20.16 -9.25 -10.95
C PRO A 267 20.25 -10.75 -10.63
N GLU A 268 21.04 -11.51 -11.38
CA GLU A 268 21.11 -12.98 -11.27
C GLU A 268 21.77 -13.48 -9.97
N GLU A 269 22.36 -12.57 -9.18
CA GLU A 269 22.92 -12.83 -7.84
C GLU A 269 22.15 -12.07 -6.73
N SER A 270 21.01 -11.47 -7.06
CA SER A 270 20.24 -10.62 -6.15
C SER A 270 18.99 -11.30 -5.62
N VAL A 271 18.64 -11.05 -4.35
CA VAL A 271 17.41 -11.53 -3.70
C VAL A 271 16.52 -10.34 -3.39
N MET A 272 15.23 -10.44 -3.73
CA MET A 272 14.22 -9.45 -3.30
C MET A 272 13.43 -10.00 -2.13
N VAL A 273 13.33 -9.23 -1.05
CA VAL A 273 12.60 -9.55 0.17
C VAL A 273 11.54 -8.48 0.40
N GLY A 274 10.27 -8.85 0.42
CA GLY A 274 9.18 -7.89 0.59
C GLY A 274 7.85 -8.53 0.96
N ASP A 275 6.91 -7.73 1.43
CA ASP A 275 5.59 -8.17 1.88
C ASP A 275 4.55 -8.16 0.75
N THR A 276 4.81 -7.43 -0.34
CA THR A 276 3.79 -7.16 -1.35
C THR A 276 4.05 -7.95 -2.64
N LEU A 277 3.28 -9.02 -2.85
CA LEU A 277 3.38 -9.92 -4.01
C LEU A 277 3.37 -9.20 -5.38
N THR A 278 2.51 -8.18 -5.54
CA THR A 278 2.32 -7.48 -6.82
C THR A 278 3.35 -6.39 -7.10
N THR A 279 4.17 -5.99 -6.11
CA THR A 279 5.19 -4.97 -6.29
C THR A 279 6.60 -5.53 -6.09
N ASP A 280 6.85 -6.16 -4.95
CA ASP A 280 8.16 -6.71 -4.58
C ASP A 280 8.46 -7.99 -5.34
N ILE A 281 7.58 -8.97 -5.19
CA ILE A 281 7.79 -10.31 -5.75
C ILE A 281 7.69 -10.24 -7.26
N LEU A 282 6.66 -9.60 -7.80
CA LEU A 282 6.54 -9.36 -9.24
C LEU A 282 7.73 -8.57 -9.79
N GLY A 283 8.21 -7.56 -9.07
CA GLY A 283 9.35 -6.75 -9.50
C GLY A 283 10.66 -7.52 -9.54
N GLY A 284 10.93 -8.34 -8.51
CA GLY A 284 12.08 -9.24 -8.48
C GLY A 284 12.03 -10.27 -9.63
N ILE A 285 10.86 -10.89 -9.85
CA ILE A 285 10.65 -11.83 -10.97
C ILE A 285 10.90 -11.14 -12.31
N ASN A 286 10.28 -9.98 -12.56
CA ASN A 286 10.40 -9.23 -13.81
C ASN A 286 11.84 -8.78 -14.11
N THR A 287 12.65 -8.60 -13.06
CA THR A 287 14.05 -8.18 -13.18
C THR A 287 14.99 -9.37 -13.37
N GLY A 288 14.53 -10.60 -13.15
CA GLY A 288 15.35 -11.80 -13.23
C GLY A 288 16.25 -11.98 -12.01
N PHE A 289 15.78 -11.59 -10.82
CA PHE A 289 16.51 -11.81 -9.58
C PHE A 289 16.80 -13.29 -9.35
N LEU A 290 17.80 -13.63 -8.53
CA LEU A 290 18.09 -15.02 -8.17
C LEU A 290 16.91 -15.67 -7.44
N SER A 291 16.32 -14.95 -6.49
CA SER A 291 15.24 -15.43 -5.65
C SER A 291 14.34 -14.28 -5.18
N THR A 292 13.09 -14.61 -4.86
CA THR A 292 12.12 -13.70 -4.27
C THR A 292 11.56 -14.32 -2.99
N VAL A 293 11.53 -13.54 -1.91
CA VAL A 293 11.11 -13.97 -0.57
C VAL A 293 9.95 -13.11 -0.12
N TRP A 294 8.77 -13.74 0.02
CA TRP A 294 7.58 -13.07 0.51
C TRP A 294 7.52 -13.11 2.03
N VAL A 295 7.47 -11.94 2.66
CA VAL A 295 7.30 -11.79 4.11
C VAL A 295 5.82 -11.70 4.43
N ASN A 296 5.24 -12.82 4.86
CA ASN A 296 3.82 -12.96 5.12
C ASN A 296 3.50 -12.78 6.61
N VAL A 297 3.69 -11.55 7.12
CA VAL A 297 3.46 -11.20 8.53
C VAL A 297 2.00 -11.35 8.99
N HIS A 298 1.06 -11.41 8.03
CA HIS A 298 -0.37 -11.53 8.26
C HIS A 298 -0.93 -12.93 8.04
N ASN A 299 -0.07 -13.91 7.73
CA ASN A 299 -0.45 -15.30 7.45
C ASN A 299 -1.58 -15.41 6.40
N GLU A 300 -1.43 -14.67 5.32
CA GLU A 300 -2.37 -14.64 4.20
C GLU A 300 -2.20 -15.88 3.31
N GLU A 301 -3.31 -16.34 2.75
CA GLU A 301 -3.26 -17.37 1.71
C GLU A 301 -2.71 -16.79 0.41
N LEU A 302 -1.77 -17.49 -0.21
CA LEU A 302 -1.25 -17.12 -1.53
C LEU A 302 -2.33 -17.31 -2.60
N PRO A 303 -2.80 -16.24 -3.27
CA PRO A 303 -3.84 -16.40 -4.28
C PRO A 303 -3.31 -17.15 -5.52
N PRO A 304 -4.07 -18.07 -6.12
CA PRO A 304 -3.58 -18.88 -7.25
C PRO A 304 -3.13 -18.08 -8.49
N THR A 305 -3.70 -16.91 -8.69
CA THR A 305 -3.46 -16.03 -9.85
C THR A 305 -2.37 -14.98 -9.59
N TRP A 306 -1.75 -14.99 -8.41
CA TRP A 306 -0.77 -13.99 -8.01
C TRP A 306 0.66 -14.45 -8.30
N PRO A 307 1.63 -13.51 -8.38
CA PRO A 307 3.04 -13.83 -8.55
C PRO A 307 3.48 -14.83 -7.49
N LYS A 308 4.15 -15.91 -7.89
CA LYS A 308 4.56 -16.96 -6.95
C LYS A 308 5.98 -16.66 -6.46
N PRO A 309 6.16 -16.33 -5.16
CA PRO A 309 7.49 -16.13 -4.61
C PRO A 309 8.25 -17.47 -4.59
N ALA A 310 9.58 -17.41 -4.65
CA ALA A 310 10.41 -18.60 -4.51
C ALA A 310 10.41 -19.14 -3.06
N HIS A 311 10.30 -18.24 -2.07
CA HIS A 311 10.20 -18.60 -0.65
C HIS A 311 9.16 -17.73 0.06
N VAL A 312 8.61 -18.26 1.15
CA VAL A 312 7.70 -17.55 2.04
C VAL A 312 8.25 -17.66 3.46
N ILE A 313 8.28 -16.54 4.16
CA ILE A 313 8.66 -16.47 5.58
C ILE A 313 7.60 -15.70 6.34
N SER A 314 7.38 -16.03 7.62
CA SER A 314 6.40 -15.31 8.44
C SER A 314 6.98 -14.07 9.10
N SER A 315 8.31 -13.97 9.13
CA SER A 315 9.04 -12.87 9.76
C SER A 315 10.46 -12.76 9.19
N ILE A 316 11.04 -11.56 9.26
CA ILE A 316 12.38 -11.28 8.72
C ILE A 316 13.49 -12.10 9.37
N SER A 317 13.30 -12.57 10.61
CA SER A 317 14.26 -13.42 11.34
C SER A 317 14.44 -14.79 10.70
N GLU A 318 13.47 -15.27 9.92
CA GLU A 318 13.55 -16.53 9.18
C GLU A 318 14.38 -16.41 7.90
N LEU A 319 14.66 -15.20 7.42
CA LEU A 319 15.37 -14.97 6.16
C LEU A 319 16.75 -15.64 6.16
N LYS A 320 17.43 -15.70 7.32
CA LYS A 320 18.71 -16.38 7.47
C LYS A 320 18.66 -17.84 7.01
N ASN A 321 17.55 -18.54 7.26
CA ASN A 321 17.38 -19.94 6.83
C ASN A 321 17.22 -20.04 5.31
N VAL A 322 16.48 -19.12 4.69
CA VAL A 322 16.35 -19.06 3.23
C VAL A 322 17.69 -18.75 2.58
N LEU A 323 18.44 -17.78 3.10
CA LEU A 323 19.75 -17.41 2.56
C LEU A 323 20.77 -18.56 2.68
N LYS A 324 20.72 -19.37 3.75
CA LYS A 324 21.49 -20.61 3.87
C LYS A 324 21.16 -21.62 2.76
N GLN A 325 19.87 -21.77 2.41
CA GLN A 325 19.45 -22.64 1.30
C GLN A 325 19.95 -22.12 -0.06
N LEU A 326 20.15 -20.80 -0.17
CA LEU A 326 20.75 -20.15 -1.34
C LEU A 326 22.29 -20.15 -1.31
N GLY A 327 22.92 -20.77 -0.31
CA GLY A 327 24.38 -20.92 -0.24
C GLY A 327 25.12 -19.82 0.51
N VAL A 328 24.41 -18.92 1.21
CA VAL A 328 25.05 -17.93 2.10
C VAL A 328 25.53 -18.61 3.38
N ALA A 329 26.82 -18.49 3.66
CA ALA A 329 27.38 -18.94 4.93
C ALA A 329 27.05 -17.91 6.02
N PHE A 330 26.60 -18.40 7.18
CA PHE A 330 26.50 -17.58 8.38
C PHE A 330 27.30 -18.27 9.46
N ASN A 331 28.10 -17.48 10.19
CA ASN A 331 28.83 -17.95 11.37
C ASN A 331 27.90 -18.12 12.57
#